data_AF-A0ABD0ZCP8-F1
#
_entry.id   AF-A0ABD0ZCP8-F1
#
_cell.length_a   1.000
_cell.length_b   1.000
_cell.length_c   1.000
_cell.angle_alpha   90.00
_cell.angle_beta   90.00
_cell.angle_gamma   90.00
#
_symmetry.space_group_name_H-M   'P 1'
#
loop_
_entity.id
_entity.type
_entity.pdbx_description
1 polymer ?
#
loop_
_entity_poly.entity_id
_entity_poly.type
_entity_poly.pdbx_seq_one_letter_code
_entity_poly.pdbx_strand_id
1 'polypeptide(L)' 'MASPAANLWVLLGLGLAGILLVSKKLKKAVREDFGAFIDKLLLLPPPQPAPPKAPHPLTGLSFAVSDV' A
#
# COMPACT_ATOMS: atom_id res chain seq x y z
N MET A 1 26.64 -41.89 -18.32
CA MET A 1 26.54 -40.60 -19.04
C MET A 1 25.23 -40.64 -19.80
N ALA A 2 24.24 -39.82 -19.47
CA ALA A 2 22.96 -39.84 -20.18
C ALA A 2 23.18 -39.50 -21.66
N SER A 3 22.47 -40.19 -22.56
CA SER A 3 22.62 -39.95 -23.99
C SER A 3 22.25 -38.49 -24.33
N PRO A 4 22.84 -37.89 -25.37
CA PRO A 4 22.50 -36.53 -25.80
C PRO A 4 20.98 -36.34 -26.03
N ALA A 5 20.31 -37.38 -26.53
CA ALA A 5 18.86 -37.40 -26.70
C ALA A 5 18.08 -37.31 -25.38
N ALA A 6 18.54 -38.02 -24.33
CA ALA A 6 17.90 -37.96 -23.01
C ALA A 6 18.04 -36.56 -22.38
N ASN A 7 19.20 -35.92 -22.52
CA ASN A 7 19.42 -34.56 -22.02
C ASN A 7 18.52 -33.54 -22.75
N LEU A 8 18.30 -33.69 -24.05
CA LEU A 8 17.39 -32.85 -24.82
C LEU A 8 15.94 -32.98 -24.35
N TRP A 9 15.46 -34.20 -24.11
CA TRP A 9 14.12 -34.43 -23.57
C TRP A 9 13.93 -33.87 -22.17
N VAL A 10 14.96 -33.96 -21.32
CA VAL A 10 14.93 -33.37 -19.97
C VAL A 10 14.87 -31.84 -20.03
N LEU A 11 15.68 -31.22 -20.89
CA LEU A 11 15.65 -29.76 -21.08
C LEU A 11 14.30 -29.28 -21.62
N LEU A 12 13.72 -30.02 -22.57
CA LEU A 12 12.40 -29.73 -23.13
C LEU A 12 11.32 -29.83 -22.05
N GLY A 13 11.33 -30.92 -21.27
CA GLY A 13 10.37 -31.16 -20.19
C GLY A 13 10.49 -30.12 -19.06
N LEU A 14 11.72 -29.78 -18.66
CA LEU A 14 11.96 -28.79 -17.61
C LEU A 14 11.55 -27.38 -18.06
N GLY A 15 11.84 -27.02 -19.32
CA GLY A 15 11.40 -25.76 -19.91
C GLY A 15 9.86 -25.66 -19.94
N LEU A 16 9.19 -26.72 -20.40
CA LEU A 16 7.73 -26.74 -20.47
C LEU A 16 7.09 -26.72 -19.06
N ALA A 17 7.63 -27.47 -18.10
CA ALA A 17 7.18 -27.47 -16.71
C ALA A 17 7.33 -26.09 -16.06
N GLY A 18 8.45 -25.38 -16.32
CA GLY A 18 8.66 -24.01 -15.86
C GLY A 18 7.61 -23.04 -16.39
N ILE A 19 7.33 -23.07 -17.69
CA ILE A 19 6.32 -22.21 -18.33
C ILE A 19 4.92 -22.49 -17.77
N LEU A 20 4.58 -23.76 -17.55
CA LEU A 20 3.28 -24.15 -16.95
C LEU A 20 3.12 -23.65 -15.51
N LEU A 21 4.19 -23.67 -14.71
CA LEU A 21 4.17 -23.15 -13.34
C LEU A 21 4.04 -21.62 -13.31
N VAL A 22 4.82 -20.92 -14.13
CA VAL A 22 4.79 -19.45 -14.21
C VAL A 22 3.44 -18.96 -14.73
N SER A 23 2.91 -19.57 -15.79
CA SER A 23 1.58 -19.20 -16.33
C SER A 23 0.45 -19.39 -15.31
N LYS A 24 0.50 -20.43 -14.47
CA LYS A 24 -0.46 -20.61 -13.36
C LYS A 24 -0.32 -19.56 -12.27
N LYS A 25 0.90 -19.15 -11.92
CA LYS A 25 1.18 -18.11 -10.92
C LYS A 25 0.76 -16.74 -11.41
N LEU A 26 1.00 -16.41 -12.68
CA LEU A 26 0.60 -15.13 -13.29
C LEU A 26 -0.92 -14.93 -13.31
N LYS A 27 -1.69 -16.00 -13.50
CA LYS A 27 -3.16 -15.95 -13.42
C LYS A 27 -3.68 -15.78 -11.99
N LYS A 28 -2.87 -16.11 -10.99
CA LYS A 28 -3.24 -15.99 -9.57
C LYS A 28 -2.84 -14.58 -9.10
N ALA A 29 -3.65 -13.59 -9.45
CA ALA A 29 -3.53 -12.26 -8.85
C ALA A 29 -3.76 -12.42 -7.33
N VAL A 30 -2.69 -12.29 -6.56
CA VAL A 30 -2.79 -12.21 -5.10
C VAL A 30 -3.43 -10.85 -4.81
N ARG A 31 -4.75 -10.85 -4.56
CA ARG A 31 -5.44 -9.68 -4.01
C ARG A 31 -4.69 -9.24 -2.74
N GLU A 32 -4.54 -7.94 -2.50
CA GLU A 32 -3.77 -7.42 -1.36
C GLU A 32 -4.13 -8.10 -0.03
N ASP A 33 -5.41 -8.44 0.17
CA ASP A 33 -5.87 -9.10 1.40
C ASP A 33 -6.15 -10.60 1.20
N PHE A 34 -5.59 -11.23 0.17
CA PHE A 34 -5.89 -12.62 -0.21
C PHE A 34 -7.38 -12.92 -0.45
N GLY A 35 -8.19 -11.88 -0.70
CA GLY A 35 -9.64 -12.01 -0.82
C GLY A 35 -10.37 -12.24 0.52
N ALA A 36 -9.73 -11.91 1.64
CA ALA A 36 -10.36 -11.97 2.96
C ALA A 36 -11.52 -10.96 3.12
N PHE A 37 -11.49 -9.86 2.38
CA PHE A 37 -12.52 -8.82 2.42
C PHE A 37 -13.23 -8.72 1.07
N ILE A 38 -14.56 -8.63 1.12
CA ILE A 38 -15.42 -8.39 -0.05
C ILE A 38 -15.35 -6.91 -0.42
N ASP A 39 -15.46 -6.02 0.58
CA ASP A 39 -15.36 -4.56 0.43
C ASP A 39 -14.37 -3.98 1.44
N LYS A 40 -13.50 -3.08 0.97
CA LYS A 40 -12.64 -2.26 1.84
C LYS A 40 -13.25 -0.87 2.01
N LEU A 41 -13.74 -0.57 3.19
CA LEU A 41 -14.14 0.78 3.57
C LEU A 41 -12.89 1.58 3.93
N LEU A 42 -12.25 2.18 2.92
CA LEU A 42 -11.13 3.10 3.14
C LEU A 42 -11.68 4.41 3.73
N LEU A 43 -11.48 4.60 5.03
CA LEU A 43 -11.69 5.91 5.65
C LEU A 43 -10.64 6.87 5.11
N LEU A 44 -11.10 7.99 4.55
CA LEU A 44 -10.21 9.10 4.30
C LEU A 44 -9.63 9.56 5.65
N PRO A 45 -8.33 9.91 5.70
CA PRO A 45 -7.79 10.51 6.90
C PRO A 45 -8.64 11.74 7.24
N PRO A 46 -8.99 11.94 8.53
CA PRO A 46 -9.80 13.08 8.91
C PRO A 46 -9.10 14.37 8.46
N PRO A 47 -9.85 15.37 7.97
CA PRO A 47 -9.26 16.66 7.61
C PRO A 47 -8.52 17.21 8.82
N GLN A 48 -7.32 17.76 8.59
CA GLN A 48 -6.52 18.32 9.67
C GLN A 48 -7.34 19.42 10.38
N PRO A 49 -7.38 19.42 11.73
CA PRO A 49 -8.12 20.43 12.47
C PRO A 49 -7.68 21.83 12.05
N ALA A 50 -8.63 22.76 11.94
CA ALA A 50 -8.29 24.16 11.72
C ALA A 50 -7.35 24.65 12.83
N PRO A 51 -6.38 25.54 12.53
CA PRO A 51 -5.50 26.12 13.54
C PRO A 51 -6.31 26.67 14.72
N PRO A 52 -5.80 26.55 15.96
CA PRO A 52 -6.44 27.16 17.12
C PRO A 52 -6.70 28.64 16.86
N LYS A 53 -7.89 29.11 17.21
CA LYS A 53 -8.25 30.52 17.04
C LYS A 53 -7.22 31.38 17.78
N ALA A 54 -6.70 32.40 17.10
CA ALA A 54 -5.76 33.33 17.72
C ALA A 54 -6.35 33.88 19.03
N PRO A 55 -5.51 34.13 20.05
CA PRO A 55 -5.94 34.77 21.29
C PRO A 55 -6.77 36.02 20.98
N HIS A 56 -7.83 36.25 21.75
CA HIS A 56 -8.70 37.41 21.52
C HIS A 56 -7.86 38.69 21.61
N PRO A 57 -7.88 39.56 20.58
CA PRO A 57 -7.04 40.74 20.59
C PRO A 57 -7.52 41.69 21.69
N LEU A 58 -6.57 42.24 22.46
CA LEU A 58 -6.84 43.21 23.51
C LEU A 58 -7.15 44.62 22.95
N THR A 59 -7.29 44.75 21.63
CA THR A 59 -7.48 46.02 20.90
C THR A 59 -8.79 46.75 21.24
N GLY A 60 -9.74 46.08 21.91
CA GLY A 60 -11.00 46.67 22.39
C GLY A 60 -11.09 46.83 23.91
N LEU A 61 -10.02 46.54 24.66
CA LEU A 61 -10.01 46.63 26.13
C LEU A 61 -9.21 47.86 26.57
N SER A 62 -9.80 48.66 27.45
CA SER A 62 -9.12 49.77 28.13
C SER A 62 -8.45 49.24 29.39
N PHE A 63 -7.11 49.29 29.44
CA PHE A 63 -6.34 48.91 30.62
C PHE A 63 -5.94 50.16 31.40
N ALA A 64 -6.14 50.15 32.72
CA ALA A 64 -5.50 51.11 33.59
C ALA A 64 -4.03 50.70 33.78
N VAL A 65 -3.10 51.60 33.49
CA VAL A 65 -1.66 51.39 33.70
C VAL A 65 -1.24 52.25 34.90
N SER A 66 -0.54 51.63 35.86
CA SER A 66 0.03 52.31 37.02
C SER A 66 1.45 52.76 36.69
N ASP A 67 1.80 54.01 36.97
CA ASP A 67 3.09 54.65 36.64
C ASP A 67 4.07 54.63 37.84
N VAL A 68 4.12 53.52 38.58
CA VAL A 68 5.00 53.36 39.76
C VAL A 68 6.29 52.64 39.37
#